data_AF-A0ABD2VS01-F1
#
_entry.id   AF-A0ABD2VS01-F1
#
_cell.length_a   1.000
_cell.length_b   1.000
_cell.length_c   1.000
_cell.angle_alpha   90.00
_cell.angle_beta   90.00
_cell.angle_gamma   90.00
#
_symmetry.space_group_name_H-M   'P 1'
#
loop_
_entity.id
_entity.type
_entity.pdbx_description
1 polymer ?
#
loop_
_entity_poly.entity_id
_entity_poly.type
_entity_poly.pdbx_seq_one_letter_code
_entity_poly.pdbx_strand_id
1 'polypeptide(L)'
;MDFDSILDDDLEILEVKLQNNTKLDSPMDGEPMTDVKKPPEKNNPVEEHLLKQLNSAVEQIDVARNNISTIEDVTSSIIKHLTAQSAYREDPDTDSEDEMYSSTGEPVKKKKKNTLHEKKQVLNVLNTLQRVVGDKWIIEVILKSNTTW
;
A
#
# COMPACT_ATOMS: atom_id res chain seq x y z
N MET A 1 0.49 10.35 34.03
CA MET A 1 1.33 9.18 33.74
C MET A 1 2.09 9.56 32.50
N ASP A 2 3.29 10.08 32.74
CA ASP A 2 4.21 10.50 31.70
C ASP A 2 4.80 9.24 31.07
N PHE A 3 4.61 9.09 29.77
CA PHE A 3 5.30 8.07 29.00
C PHE A 3 6.55 8.73 28.41
N ASP A 4 7.70 8.36 28.95
CA ASP A 4 9.00 8.66 28.39
C ASP A 4 9.06 8.18 26.93
N SER A 5 9.14 9.13 26.02
CA SER A 5 9.42 8.93 24.60
C SER A 5 10.88 8.57 24.41
N ILE A 6 11.19 7.28 24.46
CA ILE A 6 12.43 6.70 23.91
C ILE A 6 12.16 6.26 22.46
N LEU A 7 13.18 6.40 21.62
CA LEU A 7 13.23 6.38 20.13
C LEU A 7 13.25 7.82 19.60
N ASP A 8 14.33 8.58 19.79
CA ASP A 8 15.71 8.36 19.36
C ASP A 8 15.84 7.94 17.89
N ASP A 9 16.56 8.82 17.18
CA ASP A 9 17.39 8.61 16.01
C ASP A 9 16.73 8.74 14.63
N ASP A 10 16.57 10.02 14.24
CA ASP A 10 17.08 10.59 12.98
C ASP A 10 17.67 9.57 11.98
N LEU A 11 16.81 8.94 11.19
CA LEU A 11 17.22 8.23 9.98
C LEU A 11 17.59 9.25 8.90
N GLU A 12 18.77 9.85 9.03
CA GLU A 12 19.44 10.51 7.91
C GLU A 12 19.76 9.46 6.85
N ILE A 13 18.95 9.45 5.79
CA ILE A 13 19.25 8.70 4.57
C ILE A 13 20.52 9.31 3.99
N LEU A 14 21.66 8.65 4.22
CA LEU A 14 22.92 8.96 3.54
C LEU A 14 22.75 8.68 2.05
N GLU A 15 22.39 9.73 1.31
CA GLU A 15 22.38 9.76 -0.14
C GLU A 15 23.85 9.71 -0.62
N VAL A 16 24.38 8.50 -0.83
CA VAL A 16 25.73 8.29 -1.36
C VAL A 16 25.75 8.70 -2.83
N LYS A 17 26.01 9.98 -3.10
CA LYS A 17 26.40 10.46 -4.43
C LYS A 17 27.85 10.06 -4.69
N LEU A 18 28.05 9.05 -5.52
CA LEU A 18 29.36 8.75 -6.14
C LEU A 18 29.75 9.91 -7.07
N GLN A 19 30.53 10.86 -6.54
CA GLN A 19 31.28 11.80 -7.36
C GLN A 19 32.47 11.07 -7.98
N ASN A 20 32.37 10.76 -9.27
CA ASN A 20 33.51 10.33 -10.07
C ASN A 20 34.50 11.51 -10.18
N ASN A 21 35.49 11.52 -9.31
CA ASN A 21 36.58 12.47 -9.35
C ASN A 21 37.56 12.10 -10.48
N THR A 22 37.25 12.46 -11.72
CA THR A 22 38.28 12.68 -12.75
C THR A 22 38.69 14.14 -12.71
N LYS A 23 39.54 14.50 -11.74
CA LYS A 23 40.28 15.77 -11.78
C LYS A 23 41.58 15.51 -12.54
N LEU A 24 41.57 15.71 -13.86
CA LEU A 24 42.79 15.96 -14.62
C LEU A 24 42.93 17.47 -14.73
N ASP A 25 43.80 18.05 -13.90
CA ASP A 25 44.33 19.39 -14.14
C ASP A 25 45.35 19.27 -15.31
N SER A 26 45.07 19.92 -16.44
CA SER A 26 46.03 20.19 -17.55
C SER A 26 47.06 21.27 -17.14
N PRO A 27 48.08 21.67 -17.95
CA PRO A 27 48.58 21.18 -19.25
C PRO A 27 50.12 21.02 -19.33
N MET A 28 50.66 20.25 -20.29
CA MET A 28 51.92 20.61 -20.97
C MET A 28 52.15 19.76 -22.23
N ASP A 29 52.59 20.44 -23.28
CA ASP A 29 52.76 19.99 -24.68
C ASP A 29 53.88 18.94 -24.89
N GLY A 30 53.70 18.06 -25.89
CA GLY A 30 54.74 17.21 -26.48
C GLY A 30 54.28 15.81 -26.92
N GLU A 31 54.29 15.54 -28.23
CA GLU A 31 53.92 14.26 -28.88
C GLU A 31 54.94 13.09 -28.64
N PRO A 32 54.80 11.91 -29.29
CA PRO A 32 53.85 10.83 -29.02
C PRO A 32 54.60 9.50 -28.71
N MET A 33 53.86 8.40 -28.59
CA MET A 33 54.34 7.01 -28.43
C MET A 33 54.71 6.61 -26.99
N THR A 34 53.77 5.95 -26.31
CA THR A 34 54.02 4.58 -25.89
C THR A 34 52.69 3.84 -25.88
N ASP A 35 52.74 2.64 -26.45
CA ASP A 35 51.69 1.64 -26.46
C ASP A 35 51.37 1.27 -25.00
N VAL A 36 50.45 2.01 -24.37
CA VAL A 36 49.98 1.70 -23.02
C VAL A 36 49.10 0.46 -23.15
N LYS A 37 49.75 -0.70 -23.08
CA LYS A 37 49.09 -1.94 -22.69
C LYS A 37 48.41 -1.66 -21.36
N LYS A 38 47.11 -1.36 -21.43
CA LYS A 38 46.22 -1.34 -20.27
C LYS A 38 46.49 -2.64 -19.52
N PRO A 39 47.01 -2.61 -18.28
CA PRO A 39 47.17 -3.83 -17.53
C PRO A 39 45.80 -4.51 -17.48
N PRO A 40 45.72 -5.85 -17.55
CA PRO A 40 44.43 -6.52 -17.36
C PRO A 40 43.87 -5.99 -16.06
N GLU A 41 42.65 -5.43 -16.09
CA GLU A 41 41.89 -5.08 -14.90
C GLU A 41 41.83 -6.35 -14.06
N LYS A 42 42.77 -6.49 -13.12
CA LYS A 42 42.72 -7.52 -12.09
C LYS A 42 41.64 -7.02 -11.15
N ASN A 43 40.39 -7.16 -11.57
CA ASN A 43 39.25 -6.93 -10.71
C ASN A 43 39.47 -7.78 -9.47
N ASN A 44 39.54 -7.10 -8.33
CA ASN A 44 39.72 -7.78 -7.07
C ASN A 44 38.54 -8.73 -6.91
N PRO A 45 38.74 -10.05 -6.76
CA PRO A 45 37.62 -11.00 -6.65
C PRO A 45 36.69 -10.67 -5.47
N VAL A 46 37.20 -9.98 -4.45
CA VAL A 46 36.39 -9.46 -3.34
C VAL A 46 35.49 -8.31 -3.80
N GLU A 47 36.00 -7.39 -4.61
CA GLU A 47 35.24 -6.26 -5.14
C GLU A 47 34.13 -6.72 -6.10
N GLU A 48 34.43 -7.68 -6.98
CA GLU A 48 33.43 -8.29 -7.86
C GLU A 48 32.33 -9.00 -7.04
N HIS A 49 32.71 -9.71 -5.98
CA HIS A 49 31.77 -10.37 -5.09
C HIS A 49 30.87 -9.37 -4.36
N LEU A 50 31.42 -8.28 -3.84
CA LEU A 50 30.67 -7.22 -3.18
C LEU A 50 29.72 -6.52 -4.15
N LEU A 51 30.16 -6.22 -5.38
CA LEU A 51 29.32 -5.61 -6.40
C LEU A 51 28.15 -6.53 -6.80
N LYS A 52 28.42 -7.84 -6.88
CA LYS A 52 27.38 -8.84 -7.15
C LYS A 52 26.36 -8.92 -6.01
N GLN A 53 26.81 -8.88 -4.75
CA GLN A 53 25.91 -8.84 -3.60
C GLN A 53 25.07 -7.56 -3.59
N LEU A 54 25.68 -6.41 -3.88
CA LEU A 54 24.99 -5.13 -3.96
C LEU A 54 23.91 -5.15 -5.03
N ASN A 55 24.24 -5.60 -6.25
CA ASN A 55 23.28 -5.69 -7.35
C ASN A 55 22.14 -6.65 -7.01
N SER A 56 22.43 -7.78 -6.38
CA SER A 56 21.39 -8.72 -5.94
C SER A 56 20.48 -8.10 -4.88
N ALA A 57 21.02 -7.33 -3.94
CA ALA A 57 20.22 -6.63 -2.93
C ALA A 57 19.33 -5.55 -3.56
N VAL A 58 19.86 -4.77 -4.50
CA VAL A 58 19.11 -3.74 -5.24
C VAL A 58 17.96 -4.38 -6.02
N GLU A 59 18.22 -5.47 -6.74
CA GLU A 59 17.19 -6.19 -7.50
C GLU A 59 16.08 -6.73 -6.57
N GLN A 60 16.44 -7.27 -5.40
CA GLN A 60 15.46 -7.70 -4.41
C GLN A 60 14.61 -6.54 -3.87
N ILE A 61 15.22 -5.37 -3.63
CA ILE A 61 14.52 -4.17 -3.20
C ILE A 61 13.52 -3.70 -4.27
N ASP A 62 13.92 -3.69 -5.54
CA ASP A 62 13.06 -3.27 -6.64
C ASP A 62 11.87 -4.22 -6.83
N VAL A 63 12.11 -5.54 -6.75
CA VAL A 63 11.04 -6.55 -6.76
C VAL A 63 10.08 -6.36 -5.59
N ALA A 64 10.61 -6.14 -4.37
CA ALA A 64 9.78 -5.91 -3.19
C ALA A 64 8.93 -4.64 -3.33
N ARG A 65 9.50 -3.54 -3.85
CA ARG A 65 8.77 -2.30 -4.13
C ARG A 65 7.64 -2.51 -5.13
N ASN A 66 7.90 -3.21 -6.22
CA ASN A 66 6.88 -3.52 -7.21
C ASN A 66 5.75 -4.36 -6.59
N ASN A 67 6.08 -5.38 -5.80
CA ASN A 67 5.09 -6.19 -5.11
C ASN A 67 4.22 -5.35 -4.15
N ILE A 68 4.82 -4.43 -3.38
CA ILE A 68 4.07 -3.51 -2.51
C ILE A 68 3.06 -2.70 -3.33
N SER A 69 3.48 -2.09 -4.43
CA SER A 69 2.58 -1.32 -5.31
C SER A 69 1.42 -2.17 -5.82
N THR A 70 1.68 -3.41 -6.27
CA THR A 70 0.60 -4.30 -6.73
C THR A 70 -0.38 -4.67 -5.61
N ILE A 71 0.10 -4.86 -4.38
CA ILE A 71 -0.75 -5.17 -3.22
C ILE A 71 -1.61 -3.96 -2.87
N GLU A 72 -1.05 -2.75 -2.90
CA GLU A 72 -1.78 -1.50 -2.65
C GLU A 72 -2.90 -1.28 -3.67
N ASP A 73 -2.63 -1.53 -4.96
CA ASP A 73 -3.62 -1.42 -6.04
C ASP A 73 -4.77 -2.42 -5.85
N VAL A 74 -4.44 -3.70 -5.58
CA VAL A 74 -5.44 -4.75 -5.35
C VAL A 74 -6.26 -4.44 -4.10
N THR A 75 -5.62 -4.01 -3.02
CA THR A 75 -6.29 -3.66 -1.76
C THR A 75 -7.24 -2.48 -1.96
N SER A 76 -6.82 -1.44 -2.67
CA SER A 76 -7.65 -0.29 -3.02
C SER A 76 -8.88 -0.69 -3.85
N SER A 77 -8.69 -1.60 -4.81
CA SER A 77 -9.79 -2.16 -5.62
C SER A 77 -10.79 -2.94 -4.76
N ILE A 78 -10.32 -3.80 -3.86
CA ILE A 78 -11.16 -4.57 -2.94
C ILE A 78 -11.96 -3.63 -2.03
N ILE A 79 -11.31 -2.63 -1.42
CA ILE A 79 -11.97 -1.65 -0.55
C ILE A 79 -13.07 -0.93 -1.32
N LYS A 80 -12.79 -0.47 -2.55
CA LYS A 80 -13.77 0.19 -3.41
C LYS A 80 -14.97 -0.73 -3.70
N HIS A 81 -14.72 -1.99 -4.03
CA HIS A 81 -15.77 -2.97 -4.31
C HIS A 81 -16.64 -3.25 -3.07
N LEU A 82 -16.03 -3.50 -1.92
CA LEU A 82 -16.73 -3.75 -0.65
C LEU A 82 -17.54 -2.53 -0.21
N THR A 83 -16.98 -1.32 -0.38
CA THR A 83 -17.67 -0.08 -0.05
C THR A 83 -18.93 0.07 -0.91
N ALA A 84 -18.81 -0.14 -2.23
CA ALA A 84 -19.95 -0.13 -3.13
C ALA A 84 -20.99 -1.19 -2.74
N GLN A 85 -20.57 -2.44 -2.51
CA GLN A 85 -21.46 -3.52 -2.10
C GLN A 85 -22.19 -3.23 -0.79
N SER A 86 -21.50 -2.67 0.20
CA SER A 86 -22.10 -2.28 1.48
C SER A 86 -23.10 -1.14 1.37
N ALA A 87 -22.89 -0.21 0.42
CA ALA A 87 -23.83 0.87 0.16
C ALA A 87 -25.14 0.36 -0.48
N TYR A 88 -25.07 -0.72 -1.26
CA TYR A 88 -26.21 -1.31 -1.98
C TYR A 88 -26.85 -2.53 -1.30
N ARG A 89 -26.37 -2.96 -0.13
CA ARG A 89 -27.05 -4.02 0.63
C ARG A 89 -28.32 -3.45 1.26
N GLU A 90 -29.40 -3.47 0.49
CA GLU A 90 -30.77 -3.44 1.01
C GLU A 90 -30.99 -4.72 1.83
N ASP A 91 -31.63 -4.56 2.99
CA ASP A 91 -31.91 -5.66 3.92
C ASP A 91 -32.65 -6.80 3.21
N PRO A 92 -32.19 -8.07 3.34
CA PRO A 92 -32.89 -9.21 2.76
C PRO A 92 -34.26 -9.49 3.42
N ASP A 93 -34.64 -8.72 4.45
CA ASP A 93 -35.96 -8.80 5.09
C ASP A 93 -36.99 -7.87 4.41
N THR A 94 -37.04 -7.87 3.08
CA THR A 94 -38.20 -7.35 2.36
C THR A 94 -38.88 -8.49 1.61
N ASP A 95 -39.34 -9.48 2.37
CA ASP A 95 -40.42 -10.37 1.95
C ASP A 95 -41.76 -9.60 2.05
N SER A 96 -41.84 -8.48 1.32
CA SER A 96 -43.06 -7.69 1.20
C SER A 96 -43.56 -7.84 -0.22
N GLU A 97 -44.09 -9.04 -0.52
CA GLU A 97 -45.16 -9.19 -1.50
C GLU A 97 -46.39 -8.43 -1.00
N ASP A 98 -46.37 -7.11 -1.13
CA ASP A 98 -47.56 -6.29 -0.94
C ASP A 98 -47.94 -5.69 -2.31
N GLU A 99 -48.23 -6.59 -3.26
CA GLU A 99 -48.91 -6.25 -4.51
C GLU A 99 -50.35 -5.86 -4.21
N MET A 100 -50.55 -4.65 -3.67
CA MET A 100 -51.89 -4.12 -3.46
C MET A 100 -52.47 -3.55 -4.75
N TYR A 101 -53.62 -4.09 -5.13
CA TYR A 101 -54.44 -3.61 -6.25
C TYR A 101 -55.59 -2.75 -5.72
N SER A 102 -56.01 -1.76 -6.50
CA SER A 102 -57.21 -0.97 -6.24
C SER A 102 -58.45 -1.85 -6.31
N SER A 103 -59.60 -1.36 -5.84
CA SER A 103 -60.90 -2.04 -6.03
C SER A 103 -61.31 -2.22 -7.51
N THR A 104 -60.57 -1.58 -8.44
CA THR A 104 -60.71 -1.72 -9.89
C THR A 104 -59.64 -2.62 -10.53
N GLY A 105 -58.74 -3.20 -9.73
CA GLY A 105 -57.71 -4.13 -10.20
C GLY A 105 -56.43 -3.48 -10.75
N GLU A 106 -56.18 -2.21 -10.45
CA GLU A 106 -54.96 -1.50 -10.89
C GLU A 106 -53.88 -1.54 -9.81
N PRO A 107 -52.59 -1.75 -10.14
CA PRO A 107 -51.52 -1.82 -9.14
C PRO A 107 -51.29 -0.46 -8.46
N VAL A 108 -51.41 -0.42 -7.13
CA VAL A 108 -51.28 0.80 -6.33
C VAL A 108 -49.83 0.98 -5.87
N LYS A 109 -49.10 1.89 -6.51
CA LYS A 109 -47.74 2.26 -6.08
C LYS A 109 -47.80 3.09 -4.79
N LYS A 110 -47.41 2.50 -3.66
CA LYS A 110 -47.17 3.27 -2.43
C LYS A 110 -45.98 4.21 -2.62
N LYS A 111 -46.17 5.51 -2.40
CA LYS A 111 -45.05 6.45 -2.24
C LYS A 111 -44.37 6.13 -0.91
N LYS A 112 -43.13 5.61 -0.97
CA LYS A 112 -42.30 5.37 0.22
C LYS A 112 -42.15 6.69 0.98
N LYS A 113 -42.77 6.82 2.15
CA LYS A 113 -42.47 7.89 3.10
C LYS A 113 -41.15 7.55 3.81
N ASN A 114 -40.03 7.69 3.11
CA ASN A 114 -38.73 7.71 3.76
C ASN A 114 -38.50 9.12 4.32
N THR A 115 -39.13 9.39 5.46
CA THR A 115 -38.77 10.54 6.30
C THR A 115 -37.96 10.02 7.48
N LEU A 116 -36.65 10.28 7.45
CA LEU A 116 -35.79 10.44 8.63
C LEU A 116 -35.57 9.21 9.54
N HIS A 117 -35.21 8.07 8.98
CA HIS A 117 -34.28 7.20 9.71
C HIS A 117 -32.89 7.45 9.13
N GLU A 118 -32.25 8.50 9.64
CA GLU A 118 -30.79 8.61 9.62
C GLU A 118 -30.27 7.26 10.09
N LYS A 119 -29.57 6.52 9.22
CA LYS A 119 -29.06 5.18 9.53
C LYS A 119 -28.12 5.32 10.73
N LYS A 120 -28.67 5.19 11.95
CA LYS A 120 -27.89 5.24 13.19
C LYS A 120 -26.95 4.05 13.12
N GLN A 121 -25.69 4.33 12.83
CA GLN A 121 -24.64 3.33 12.86
C GLN A 121 -24.52 2.82 14.30
N VAL A 122 -25.10 1.63 14.55
CA VAL A 122 -25.19 1.03 15.89
C VAL A 122 -23.80 0.60 16.38
N LEU A 123 -22.91 0.23 15.46
CA LEU A 123 -21.54 -0.21 15.72
C LEU A 123 -20.53 0.64 14.96
N ASN A 124 -19.64 1.29 15.69
CA ASN A 124 -18.51 2.02 15.14
C ASN A 124 -17.27 1.12 15.14
N VAL A 125 -16.55 1.12 14.02
CA VAL A 125 -15.22 0.51 13.96
C VAL A 125 -14.26 1.41 14.70
N LEU A 126 -13.64 0.90 15.76
CA LEU A 126 -12.62 1.61 16.52
C LEU A 126 -11.24 1.39 15.95
N ASN A 127 -10.95 0.15 15.56
CA ASN A 127 -9.64 -0.23 15.07
C ASN A 127 -9.77 -1.47 14.18
N THR A 128 -8.87 -1.58 13.21
CA THR A 128 -8.73 -2.76 12.37
C THR A 128 -7.26 -3.12 12.36
N LEU A 129 -6.94 -4.35 12.79
CA LEU A 129 -5.59 -4.89 12.72
C LEU A 129 -5.55 -5.97 11.65
N GLN A 130 -4.53 -5.94 10.82
CA GLN A 130 -4.30 -6.96 9.80
C GLN A 130 -2.94 -7.61 10.04
N ARG A 131 -2.90 -8.93 9.96
CA ARG A 131 -1.65 -9.69 9.99
C ARG A 131 -1.69 -10.88 9.05
N VAL A 132 -0.53 -11.28 8.59
CA VAL A 132 -0.32 -12.49 7.79
C VAL A 132 0.32 -13.54 8.69
N VAL A 133 -0.29 -14.73 8.74
CA VAL A 133 0.25 -15.88 9.47
C VAL A 133 0.32 -17.06 8.51
N GLY A 134 1.53 -17.43 8.10
CA GLY A 134 1.75 -18.36 6.99
C GLY A 134 1.20 -17.78 5.69
N ASP A 135 0.37 -18.54 4.98
CA ASP A 135 -0.28 -18.12 3.72
C ASP A 135 -1.70 -17.56 3.94
N LYS A 136 -2.04 -17.18 5.18
CA LYS A 136 -3.39 -16.74 5.54
C LYS A 136 -3.40 -15.29 6.02
N TRP A 137 -4.38 -14.54 5.53
CA TRP A 137 -4.69 -13.18 6.00
C TRP A 137 -5.68 -13.23 7.15
N ILE A 138 -5.37 -12.54 8.24
CA ILE A 138 -6.25 -12.39 9.39
C ILE A 138 -6.53 -10.89 9.54
N ILE A 139 -7.82 -10.53 9.58
CA ILE A 139 -8.29 -9.18 9.83
C ILE A 139 -9.10 -9.21 11.13
N GLU A 140 -8.63 -8.49 12.13
CA GLU A 140 -9.30 -8.32 13.41
C GLU A 140 -9.93 -6.92 13.42
N VAL A 141 -11.25 -6.85 13.61
CA VAL A 141 -12.00 -5.59 13.64
C VAL A 141 -12.56 -5.40 15.05
N ILE A 142 -12.15 -4.31 15.71
CA ILE A 142 -12.65 -3.93 17.04
C ILE A 142 -13.85 -3.00 16.84
N LEU A 143 -15.00 -3.43 17.34
CA LEU A 143 -16.27 -2.69 17.22
C LEU A 143 -16.69 -2.13 18.59
N LYS A 144 -17.29 -0.94 18.58
CA LYS A 144 -17.92 -0.32 19.75
C LYS A 144 -19.38 -0.05 19.47
N SER A 145 -20.24 -0.49 20.39
CA SER A 145 -21.65 -0.10 20.37
C SER A 145 -21.79 1.36 20.76
N ASN A 146 -22.55 2.11 19.96
CA ASN A 146 -22.95 3.48 20.25
C ASN A 146 -24.35 3.55 20.88
N THR A 147 -24.94 2.42 21.28
CA THR A 147 -26.24 2.38 21.93
C THR A 147 -26.12 2.78 23.41
N THR A 148 -26.43 4.03 23.73
CA THR A 148 -26.77 4.44 25.10
C THR A 148 -28.24 4.11 25.36
N TRP A 149 -28.51 3.32 26.39
CA TRP A 149 -29.86 3.01 26.87
C TRP A 149 -30.48 4.21 27.59
#